data_AF-A0A2V5K0N3-F1
#
_entry.id   AF-A0A2V5K0N3-F1
#
_cell.length_a   1.000
_cell.length_b   1.000
_cell.length_c   1.000
_cell.angle_alpha   90.00
_cell.angle_beta   90.00
_cell.angle_gamma   90.00
#
_symmetry.space_group_name_H-M   'P 1'
#
loop_
_entity.id
_entity.type
_entity.pdbx_description
1 polymer ?
#
loop_
_entity_poly.entity_id
_entity_poly.type
_entity_poly.pdbx_seq_one_letter_code
_entity_poly.pdbx_strand_id
1 'polypeptide(L)'
;MSLIDTVRHSQDLSDITNAFETIKPMLSLLEDGYYFLTRIEMIPTDGEGNFFWNLTSSKKLYKATAPVYYKFHVSPGTPKFLLPSQGITMLNKERVHHYLDQIKNGKTMTGLAFYYGGFMSTLLDGHHRATAAYMENKSIDCLTILKVTGFGFHQDNKPNKIYVGGETYDFNSFSNPEGICNYLKKIFESRKSNLEVQEVASLLEDCQNLWIGEEASKIGIDLGQRVYPDYLAIAFSDMAGDVSDERINEAMARRDDEAEFELEMMFKKLQIQKPNKAFELSKRIINDSNWAMLLEDAFRYLSTLDSSEVEDLFIKY
;
A
#
# COMPACT_ATOMS: atom_id res chain seq x y z
N MET A 1 -9.25 -13.84 -29.34
CA MET A 1 -8.94 -13.76 -27.90
C MET A 1 -9.86 -12.70 -27.31
N SER A 2 -10.53 -12.96 -26.18
CA SER A 2 -11.41 -11.95 -25.58
C SER A 2 -10.59 -10.83 -24.94
N LEU A 3 -11.16 -9.62 -24.76
CA LEU A 3 -10.47 -8.52 -24.07
C LEU A 3 -9.97 -8.95 -22.67
N ILE A 4 -10.74 -9.79 -21.97
CA ILE A 4 -10.40 -10.32 -20.64
C ILE A 4 -9.17 -11.23 -20.70
N ASP A 5 -9.06 -12.08 -21.72
CA ASP A 5 -7.91 -12.97 -21.87
C ASP A 5 -6.65 -12.19 -22.24
N THR A 6 -6.80 -11.16 -23.08
CA THR A 6 -5.73 -10.22 -23.44
C THR A 6 -5.23 -9.45 -22.21
N VAL A 7 -6.13 -8.92 -21.39
CA VAL A 7 -5.79 -8.26 -20.12
C VAL A 7 -5.07 -9.21 -19.18
N ARG A 8 -5.57 -10.44 -19.00
CA ARG A 8 -4.92 -11.43 -18.14
C ARG A 8 -3.49 -11.75 -18.61
N HIS A 9 -3.30 -11.94 -19.92
CA HIS A 9 -1.98 -12.24 -20.49
C HIS A 9 -0.98 -11.10 -20.28
N SER A 10 -1.42 -9.85 -20.41
CA SER A 10 -0.53 -8.68 -20.23
C SER A 10 0.13 -8.62 -18.85
N GLN A 11 -0.55 -9.12 -17.82
CA GLN A 11 -0.09 -9.07 -16.44
C GLN A 11 1.09 -10.02 -16.21
N ASP A 12 1.23 -11.06 -17.04
CA ASP A 12 2.34 -12.02 -17.00
C ASP A 12 3.54 -11.59 -17.86
N LEU A 13 3.41 -10.54 -18.70
CA LEU A 13 4.48 -10.06 -19.57
C LEU A 13 5.51 -9.23 -18.81
N SER A 14 6.76 -9.69 -18.75
CA SER A 14 7.83 -8.93 -18.07
C SER A 14 8.09 -7.55 -18.68
N ASP A 15 7.93 -7.41 -20.01
CA ASP A 15 8.13 -6.16 -20.72
C ASP A 15 6.88 -5.25 -20.67
N ILE A 16 7.06 -4.04 -20.13
CA ILE A 16 5.99 -3.05 -19.97
C ILE A 16 5.49 -2.56 -21.33
N THR A 17 6.33 -2.48 -22.36
CA THR A 17 5.93 -1.99 -23.69
C THR A 17 4.93 -2.95 -24.34
N ASN A 18 5.24 -4.26 -24.31
CA ASN A 18 4.33 -5.29 -24.79
C ASN A 18 3.04 -5.35 -23.95
N ALA A 19 3.15 -5.21 -22.62
CA ALA A 19 1.98 -5.14 -21.75
C ALA A 19 1.07 -3.95 -22.12
N PHE A 20 1.65 -2.76 -22.33
CA PHE A 20 0.93 -1.55 -22.76
C PHE A 20 0.17 -1.76 -24.06
N GLU A 21 0.83 -2.24 -25.12
CA GLU A 21 0.17 -2.46 -26.41
C GLU A 21 -0.96 -3.50 -26.30
N THR A 22 -0.79 -4.49 -25.42
CA THR A 22 -1.79 -5.52 -25.14
C THR A 22 -3.04 -4.95 -24.45
N ILE A 23 -2.89 -4.05 -23.47
CA ILE A 23 -4.03 -3.47 -22.71
C ILE A 23 -4.53 -2.14 -23.24
N LYS A 24 -3.96 -1.63 -24.33
CA LYS A 24 -4.32 -0.35 -24.94
C LYS A 24 -5.82 -0.11 -25.14
N PRO A 25 -6.63 -1.11 -25.59
CA PRO A 25 -8.08 -0.91 -25.71
C PRO A 25 -8.76 -0.62 -24.36
N MET A 26 -8.28 -1.21 -23.28
CA MET A 26 -8.81 -0.93 -21.95
C MET A 26 -8.32 0.45 -21.44
N LEU A 27 -7.06 0.80 -21.69
CA LEU A 27 -6.52 2.11 -21.32
C LEU A 27 -7.27 3.26 -22.01
N SER A 28 -7.81 3.05 -23.21
CA SER A 28 -8.63 4.05 -23.91
C SER A 28 -9.99 4.34 -23.24
N LEU A 29 -10.37 3.59 -22.20
CA LEU A 29 -11.56 3.87 -21.39
C LEU A 29 -11.28 4.87 -20.26
N LEU A 30 -9.99 5.14 -19.97
CA LEU A 30 -9.62 6.15 -19.00
C LEU A 30 -9.92 7.53 -19.54
N GLU A 31 -10.17 8.47 -18.63
CA GLU A 31 -10.20 9.89 -18.99
C GLU A 31 -8.91 10.30 -19.70
N ASP A 32 -8.99 11.27 -20.60
CA ASP A 32 -7.81 11.89 -21.19
C ASP A 32 -6.84 12.32 -20.06
N GLY A 33 -5.55 12.01 -20.22
CA GLY A 33 -4.53 12.40 -19.27
C GLY A 33 -3.20 11.68 -19.43
N TYR A 34 -2.25 12.05 -18.58
CA TYR A 34 -0.97 11.36 -18.47
C TYR A 34 -1.03 10.32 -17.36
N TYR A 35 -0.59 9.11 -17.70
CA TYR A 35 -0.61 7.96 -16.81
C TYR A 35 0.73 7.24 -16.87
N PHE A 36 1.14 6.72 -15.72
CA PHE A 36 2.22 5.75 -15.60
C PHE A 36 1.62 4.37 -15.67
N LEU A 37 2.34 3.49 -16.36
CA LEU A 37 2.13 2.06 -16.31
C LEU A 37 3.42 1.44 -15.76
N THR A 38 3.35 0.80 -14.60
CA THR A 38 4.52 0.19 -13.95
C THR A 38 4.12 -1.07 -13.20
N ARG A 39 5.10 -1.84 -12.73
CA ARG A 39 4.85 -3.02 -11.87
C ARG A 39 5.08 -2.64 -10.42
N ILE A 40 4.09 -2.95 -9.58
CA ILE A 40 4.13 -2.67 -8.15
C ILE A 40 3.72 -3.92 -7.42
N GLU A 41 4.57 -4.35 -6.48
CA GLU A 41 4.25 -5.38 -5.52
C GLU A 41 3.23 -4.84 -4.52
N MET A 42 2.06 -5.47 -4.48
CA MET A 42 0.92 -5.10 -3.65
C MET A 42 0.67 -6.16 -2.58
N ILE A 43 0.20 -5.72 -1.43
CA ILE A 43 -0.28 -6.55 -0.34
C ILE A 43 -1.80 -6.68 -0.51
N PRO A 44 -2.35 -7.91 -0.59
CA PRO A 44 -3.77 -8.14 -0.83
C PRO A 44 -4.62 -7.90 0.43
N THR A 45 -4.43 -6.76 1.09
CA THR A 45 -5.22 -6.30 2.24
C THR A 45 -5.87 -4.95 1.97
N ASP A 46 -6.78 -4.54 2.85
CA ASP A 46 -7.42 -3.22 2.85
C ASP A 46 -6.56 -2.10 3.46
N GLY A 47 -5.28 -2.37 3.70
CA GLY A 47 -4.35 -1.46 4.37
C GLY A 47 -4.43 -1.48 5.90
N GLU A 48 -5.38 -2.20 6.50
CA GLU A 48 -5.46 -2.41 7.96
C GLU A 48 -5.17 -3.88 8.33
N GLY A 49 -4.54 -4.62 7.42
CA GLY A 49 -4.24 -6.05 7.58
C GLY A 49 -5.42 -6.99 7.29
N ASN A 50 -6.63 -6.46 7.03
CA ASN A 50 -7.80 -7.30 6.73
C ASN A 50 -7.81 -7.75 5.27
N PHE A 51 -8.53 -8.83 4.99
CA PHE A 51 -8.74 -9.33 3.64
C PHE A 51 -9.31 -8.25 2.70
N PHE A 52 -8.62 -7.99 1.58
CA PHE A 52 -8.99 -6.89 0.67
C PHE A 52 -10.41 -7.02 0.10
N TRP A 53 -10.89 -8.24 -0.18
CA TRP A 53 -12.20 -8.47 -0.78
C TRP A 53 -13.34 -8.51 0.25
N ASN A 54 -13.08 -8.05 1.47
CA ASN A 54 -14.06 -7.94 2.54
C ASN A 54 -14.73 -6.56 2.57
N LEU A 55 -15.39 -6.17 1.47
CA LEU A 55 -16.11 -4.90 1.42
C LEU A 55 -17.42 -5.01 2.19
N THR A 56 -17.67 -4.03 3.06
CA THR A 56 -18.99 -3.83 3.68
C THR A 56 -19.97 -3.28 2.64
N SER A 57 -21.25 -3.59 2.80
CA SER A 57 -22.33 -2.95 2.01
C SER A 57 -22.52 -1.47 2.38
N SER A 58 -21.86 -1.03 3.44
CA SER A 58 -21.93 0.32 4.00
C SER A 58 -20.61 1.09 3.84
N LYS A 59 -20.66 2.42 4.02
CA LYS A 59 -19.49 3.30 4.01
C LYS A 59 -18.54 2.95 5.17
N LYS A 60 -17.31 2.54 4.85
CA LYS A 60 -16.20 2.35 5.80
C LYS A 60 -15.09 3.37 5.49
N LEU A 61 -14.51 3.97 6.54
CA LEU A 61 -13.30 4.76 6.41
C LEU A 61 -12.09 3.82 6.37
N TYR A 62 -11.29 3.92 5.31
CA TYR A 62 -10.02 3.20 5.18
C TYR A 62 -8.88 4.20 5.39
N LYS A 63 -8.18 4.10 6.53
CA LYS A 63 -7.11 5.05 6.88
C LYS A 63 -5.96 5.08 5.86
N ALA A 64 -5.73 3.95 5.20
CA ALA A 64 -4.76 3.80 4.13
C ALA A 64 -5.04 4.65 2.88
N THR A 65 -6.22 5.27 2.74
CA THR A 65 -6.57 6.12 1.59
C THR A 65 -5.94 7.52 1.63
N ALA A 66 -5.30 7.89 2.75
CA ALA A 66 -4.69 9.20 2.95
C ALA A 66 -3.17 9.08 3.23
N PRO A 67 -2.41 10.17 2.98
CA PRO A 67 -1.06 10.32 3.49
C PRO A 67 -1.00 10.16 5.01
N VAL A 68 0.12 9.67 5.52
CA VAL A 68 0.38 9.65 6.98
C VAL A 68 1.10 10.93 7.36
N TYR A 69 0.52 11.67 8.31
CA TYR A 69 1.21 12.73 9.03
C TYR A 69 1.43 12.28 10.48
N TYR A 70 2.68 12.21 10.90
CA TYR A 70 3.04 11.77 12.24
C TYR A 70 4.30 12.48 12.72
N LYS A 71 4.26 13.11 13.90
CA LYS A 71 5.38 13.87 14.49
C LYS A 71 6.13 14.77 13.48
N PHE A 72 5.39 15.59 12.72
CA PHE A 72 5.91 16.49 11.67
C PHE A 72 6.52 15.81 10.43
N HIS A 73 6.45 14.48 10.34
CA HIS A 73 6.84 13.72 9.16
C HIS A 73 5.62 13.40 8.32
N VAL A 74 5.80 13.41 7.00
CA VAL A 74 4.77 13.07 6.02
C VAL A 74 5.25 11.90 5.19
N SER A 75 4.47 10.82 5.18
CA SER A 75 4.54 9.81 4.13
C SER A 75 3.39 10.06 3.14
N PRO A 76 3.67 10.39 1.87
CA PRO A 76 2.63 10.70 0.87
C PRO A 76 1.73 9.50 0.56
N GLY A 77 2.20 8.29 0.87
CA GLY A 77 1.54 7.03 0.55
C GLY A 77 1.83 6.58 -0.87
N THR A 78 2.53 5.47 -0.99
CA THR A 78 2.75 4.78 -2.27
C THR A 78 1.76 3.63 -2.38
N PRO A 79 1.27 3.30 -3.59
CA PRO A 79 0.33 2.20 -3.77
C PRO A 79 0.91 0.88 -3.23
N LYS A 80 0.25 0.33 -2.23
CA LYS A 80 0.65 -0.91 -1.57
C LYS A 80 -0.49 -1.86 -1.26
N PHE A 81 -1.72 -1.37 -1.18
CA PHE A 81 -2.88 -2.16 -0.76
C PHE A 81 -3.98 -2.13 -1.81
N LEU A 82 -4.95 -3.03 -1.66
CA LEU A 82 -5.95 -3.30 -2.68
C LEU A 82 -7.37 -3.14 -2.13
N LEU A 83 -8.27 -2.63 -2.98
CA LEU A 83 -9.71 -2.86 -2.89
C LEU A 83 -10.18 -3.59 -4.15
N PRO A 84 -11.22 -4.42 -4.07
CA PRO A 84 -11.74 -5.14 -5.23
C PRO A 84 -12.61 -4.23 -6.09
N SER A 85 -12.54 -4.38 -7.41
CA SER A 85 -13.49 -3.79 -8.36
C SER A 85 -14.82 -4.56 -8.50
N GLN A 86 -14.95 -5.75 -7.91
CA GLN A 86 -16.14 -6.61 -8.00
C GLN A 86 -16.60 -7.07 -6.63
N GLY A 87 -17.88 -7.46 -6.51
CA GLY A 87 -18.44 -7.98 -5.26
C GLY A 87 -17.95 -9.39 -4.92
N ILE A 88 -17.89 -9.72 -3.62
CA ILE A 88 -17.40 -11.01 -3.11
C ILE A 88 -18.17 -12.22 -3.64
N THR A 89 -19.39 -12.01 -4.13
CA THR A 89 -20.23 -13.03 -4.79
C THR A 89 -19.58 -13.62 -6.04
N MET A 90 -18.60 -12.93 -6.63
CA MET A 90 -17.83 -13.41 -7.79
C MET A 90 -16.65 -14.32 -7.39
N LEU A 91 -16.40 -14.51 -6.09
CA LEU A 91 -15.33 -15.37 -5.61
C LEU A 91 -15.64 -16.84 -5.90
N ASN A 92 -14.78 -17.48 -6.68
CA ASN A 92 -14.89 -18.88 -7.04
C ASN A 92 -13.79 -19.66 -6.30
N LYS A 93 -14.22 -20.56 -5.40
CA LYS A 93 -13.30 -21.33 -4.54
C LYS A 93 -12.37 -22.23 -5.34
N GLU A 94 -12.86 -22.91 -6.37
CA GLU A 94 -12.04 -23.82 -7.19
C GLU A 94 -10.93 -23.05 -7.90
N ARG A 95 -11.21 -21.84 -8.40
CA ARG A 95 -10.19 -20.98 -9.01
C ARG A 95 -9.15 -20.52 -7.99
N VAL A 96 -9.55 -20.20 -6.76
CA VAL A 96 -8.58 -19.87 -5.70
C VAL A 96 -7.66 -21.04 -5.42
N HIS A 97 -8.20 -22.26 -5.23
CA HIS A 97 -7.39 -23.46 -5.00
C HIS A 97 -6.42 -23.74 -6.15
N HIS A 98 -6.88 -23.58 -7.39
CA HIS A 98 -6.01 -23.70 -8.56
C HIS A 98 -4.82 -22.71 -8.54
N TYR A 99 -5.02 -21.48 -8.04
CA TYR A 99 -3.93 -20.50 -7.91
C TYR A 99 -3.06 -20.76 -6.67
N LEU A 100 -3.61 -21.30 -5.58
CA LEU A 100 -2.82 -21.76 -4.43
C LEU A 100 -1.82 -22.82 -4.86
N ASP A 101 -2.25 -23.80 -5.66
CA ASP A 101 -1.35 -24.84 -6.19
C ASP A 101 -0.25 -24.24 -7.07
N GLN A 102 -0.56 -23.20 -7.86
CA GLN A 102 0.45 -22.49 -8.65
C GLN A 102 1.46 -21.73 -7.77
N ILE A 103 1.01 -21.05 -6.71
CA ILE A 103 1.88 -20.37 -5.75
C ILE A 103 2.83 -21.36 -5.08
N LYS A 104 2.31 -22.53 -4.66
CA LYS A 104 3.11 -23.61 -4.06
C LYS A 104 4.15 -24.16 -5.02
N ASN A 105 3.85 -24.15 -6.31
CA ASN A 105 4.79 -24.51 -7.38
C ASN A 105 5.72 -23.35 -7.80
N GLY A 106 5.79 -22.26 -7.00
CA GLY A 106 6.74 -21.17 -7.19
C GLY A 106 6.30 -20.09 -8.19
N LYS A 107 5.04 -20.10 -8.65
CA LYS A 107 4.54 -19.07 -9.56
C LYS A 107 4.18 -17.80 -8.79
N THR A 108 4.72 -16.66 -9.21
CA THR A 108 4.29 -15.33 -8.75
C THR A 108 2.92 -14.99 -9.29
N MET A 109 2.02 -14.53 -8.43
CA MET A 109 0.70 -14.07 -8.83
C MET A 109 0.78 -12.66 -9.40
N THR A 110 -0.04 -12.42 -10.42
CA THR A 110 -0.09 -11.15 -11.14
C THR A 110 -1.49 -10.57 -11.16
N GLY A 111 -1.59 -9.24 -11.22
CA GLY A 111 -2.86 -8.52 -11.29
C GLY A 111 -2.77 -7.25 -12.12
N LEU A 112 -3.92 -6.61 -12.32
CA LEU A 112 -4.04 -5.28 -12.91
C LEU A 112 -4.70 -4.36 -11.89
N ALA A 113 -4.04 -3.25 -11.56
CA ALA A 113 -4.50 -2.31 -10.55
C ALA A 113 -4.59 -0.88 -11.10
N PHE A 114 -5.51 -0.10 -10.54
CA PHE A 114 -5.62 1.34 -10.77
C PHE A 114 -5.41 2.07 -9.45
N TYR A 115 -4.40 2.92 -9.38
CA TYR A 115 -4.11 3.71 -8.18
C TYR A 115 -5.05 4.91 -8.08
N TYR A 116 -5.65 5.12 -6.91
CA TYR A 116 -6.59 6.23 -6.70
C TYR A 116 -6.24 7.18 -5.54
N GLY A 117 -5.34 6.81 -4.62
CA GLY A 117 -4.85 7.73 -3.57
C GLY A 117 -4.28 7.03 -2.33
N GLY A 118 -3.47 7.78 -1.57
CA GLY A 118 -2.77 7.28 -0.38
C GLY A 118 -1.97 6.02 -0.70
N PHE A 119 -2.22 4.95 0.05
CA PHE A 119 -1.60 3.64 -0.13
C PHE A 119 -2.48 2.66 -0.92
N MET A 120 -3.64 3.09 -1.41
CA MET A 120 -4.66 2.19 -1.93
C MET A 120 -4.77 2.21 -3.46
N SER A 121 -5.00 1.02 -4.02
CA SER A 121 -5.34 0.82 -5.42
C SER A 121 -6.60 -0.04 -5.55
N THR A 122 -7.32 0.11 -6.65
CA THR A 122 -8.43 -0.79 -7.00
C THR A 122 -7.89 -1.90 -7.91
N LEU A 123 -8.04 -3.15 -7.48
CA LEU A 123 -7.72 -4.32 -8.29
C LEU A 123 -8.81 -4.48 -9.36
N LEU A 124 -8.44 -4.26 -10.62
CA LEU A 124 -9.33 -4.35 -11.78
C LEU A 124 -9.46 -5.79 -12.28
N ASP A 125 -8.37 -6.56 -12.24
CA ASP A 125 -8.36 -8.00 -12.54
C ASP A 125 -7.32 -8.72 -11.67
N GLY A 126 -7.59 -10.00 -11.40
CA GLY A 126 -6.72 -10.84 -10.57
C GLY A 126 -7.24 -11.13 -9.17
N HIS A 127 -8.53 -10.91 -8.86
CA HIS A 127 -9.07 -11.06 -7.49
C HIS A 127 -8.90 -12.47 -6.91
N HIS A 128 -9.10 -13.54 -7.68
CA HIS A 128 -8.84 -14.91 -7.21
C HIS A 128 -7.35 -15.18 -6.97
N ARG A 129 -6.46 -14.57 -7.76
CA ARG A 129 -5.00 -14.65 -7.59
C ARG A 129 -4.54 -13.89 -6.34
N ALA A 130 -5.08 -12.68 -6.13
CA ALA A 130 -4.84 -11.89 -4.93
C ALA A 130 -5.39 -12.58 -3.68
N THR A 131 -6.53 -13.28 -3.78
CA THR A 131 -7.07 -14.10 -2.68
C THR A 131 -6.15 -15.26 -2.36
N ALA A 132 -5.63 -15.96 -3.37
CA ALA A 132 -4.66 -17.03 -3.17
C ALA A 132 -3.35 -16.51 -2.54
N ALA A 133 -2.85 -15.36 -3.00
CA ALA A 133 -1.69 -14.69 -2.40
C ALA A 133 -1.95 -14.29 -0.94
N TYR A 134 -3.15 -13.76 -0.65
CA TYR A 134 -3.58 -13.43 0.71
C TYR A 134 -3.46 -14.64 1.65
N MET A 135 -4.03 -15.77 1.21
CA MET A 135 -4.05 -17.03 1.97
C MET A 135 -2.66 -17.62 2.20
N GLU A 136 -1.67 -17.32 1.36
CA GLU A 136 -0.29 -17.78 1.47
C GLU A 136 0.65 -16.78 2.16
N ASN A 137 0.11 -15.71 2.76
CA ASN A 137 0.88 -14.61 3.35
C ASN A 137 1.87 -13.95 2.36
N LYS A 138 1.47 -13.83 1.09
CA LYS A 138 2.30 -13.32 -0.01
C LYS A 138 1.71 -12.08 -0.66
N SER A 139 2.60 -11.29 -1.23
CA SER A 139 2.27 -10.18 -2.13
C SER A 139 1.83 -10.67 -3.52
N ILE A 140 1.30 -9.74 -4.30
CA ILE A 140 0.92 -9.91 -5.71
C ILE A 140 1.54 -8.81 -6.56
N ASP A 141 2.14 -9.18 -7.69
CA ASP A 141 2.75 -8.23 -8.63
C ASP A 141 1.69 -7.64 -9.57
N CYS A 142 1.40 -6.36 -9.41
CA CYS A 142 0.36 -5.70 -10.18
C CYS A 142 0.94 -4.80 -11.27
N LEU A 143 0.53 -5.02 -12.51
CA LEU A 143 0.61 -4.00 -13.55
C LEU A 143 -0.33 -2.86 -13.11
N THR A 144 0.23 -1.72 -12.77
CA THR A 144 -0.47 -0.65 -12.06
C THR A 144 -0.51 0.61 -12.90
N ILE A 145 -1.71 1.17 -13.03
CA ILE A 145 -1.99 2.42 -13.72
C ILE A 145 -2.04 3.54 -12.68
N LEU A 146 -1.22 4.57 -12.85
CA LEU A 146 -1.16 5.71 -11.94
C LEU A 146 -1.34 7.02 -12.72
N LYS A 147 -2.32 7.84 -12.35
CA LYS A 147 -2.51 9.15 -12.96
C LYS A 147 -1.41 10.11 -12.50
N VAL A 148 -0.87 10.90 -13.42
CA VAL A 148 -0.01 12.04 -13.06
C VAL A 148 -0.89 13.11 -12.43
N THR A 149 -0.59 13.50 -11.18
CA THR A 149 -1.48 14.37 -10.39
C THR A 149 -0.96 15.79 -10.25
N GLY A 150 0.31 16.05 -10.52
CA GLY A 150 0.85 17.39 -10.40
C GLY A 150 2.32 17.50 -10.83
N PHE A 151 2.86 18.70 -10.64
CA PHE A 151 4.27 19.00 -10.88
C PHE A 151 4.75 20.06 -9.89
N GLY A 152 6.05 20.04 -9.59
CA GLY A 152 6.72 20.96 -8.66
C GLY A 152 7.62 21.96 -9.37
N PHE A 153 7.99 23.02 -8.66
CA PHE A 153 8.87 24.08 -9.16
C PHE A 153 10.15 24.20 -8.33
N HIS A 154 11.24 24.63 -8.97
CA HIS A 154 12.40 25.20 -8.30
C HIS A 154 12.11 26.60 -7.75
N GLN A 155 13.02 27.12 -6.92
CA GLN A 155 12.97 28.49 -6.39
C GLN A 155 12.99 29.57 -7.51
N ASP A 156 13.49 29.24 -8.70
CA ASP A 156 13.47 30.11 -9.88
C ASP A 156 12.16 30.03 -10.68
N ASN A 157 11.11 29.43 -10.11
CA ASN A 157 9.79 29.22 -10.71
C ASN A 157 9.80 28.36 -11.99
N LYS A 158 10.81 27.52 -12.20
CA LYS A 158 10.81 26.54 -13.29
C LYS A 158 10.32 25.17 -12.82
N PRO A 159 9.41 24.51 -13.57
CA PRO A 159 9.03 23.13 -13.30
C PRO A 159 10.26 22.22 -13.24
N ASN A 160 10.35 21.36 -12.23
CA ASN A 160 11.51 20.48 -12.03
C ASN A 160 11.16 19.08 -11.55
N LYS A 161 9.90 18.84 -11.20
CA LYS A 161 9.43 17.58 -10.61
C LYS A 161 8.05 17.23 -11.15
N ILE A 162 7.75 15.95 -11.29
CA ILE A 162 6.42 15.44 -11.62
C ILE A 162 5.96 14.51 -10.49
N TYR A 163 4.71 14.69 -10.03
CA TYR A 163 4.12 13.90 -8.94
C TYR A 163 3.22 12.81 -9.50
N VAL A 164 3.49 11.55 -9.12
CA VAL A 164 2.74 10.38 -9.58
C VAL A 164 2.73 9.33 -8.47
N GLY A 165 1.55 8.87 -8.05
CA GLY A 165 1.48 7.70 -7.17
C GLY A 165 2.08 7.88 -5.77
N GLY A 166 2.09 9.10 -5.23
CA GLY A 166 2.79 9.44 -3.99
C GLY A 166 4.30 9.66 -4.16
N GLU A 167 4.83 9.40 -5.36
CA GLU A 167 6.25 9.57 -5.68
C GLU A 167 6.53 10.86 -6.45
N THR A 168 7.81 11.24 -6.45
CA THR A 168 8.30 12.42 -7.17
C THR A 168 9.39 12.04 -8.16
N TYR A 169 9.22 12.42 -9.42
CA TYR A 169 10.14 12.12 -10.51
C TYR A 169 10.82 13.39 -11.00
N ASP A 170 12.09 13.28 -11.39
CA ASP A 170 12.82 14.37 -12.04
C ASP A 170 12.18 14.70 -13.39
N PHE A 171 11.92 15.98 -13.62
CA PHE A 171 11.32 16.51 -14.85
C PHE A 171 12.06 16.09 -16.12
N ASN A 172 13.38 15.96 -16.07
CA ASN A 172 14.19 15.59 -17.23
C ASN A 172 14.17 14.07 -17.52
N SER A 173 13.51 13.27 -16.68
CA SER A 173 13.34 11.82 -16.91
C SER A 173 12.31 11.51 -18.00
N PHE A 174 11.57 12.52 -18.49
CA PHE A 174 10.49 12.36 -19.45
C PHE A 174 10.90 12.88 -20.83
N SER A 175 10.34 12.28 -21.87
CA SER A 175 10.55 12.70 -23.26
C SER A 175 9.81 13.99 -23.64
N ASN A 176 8.72 14.32 -22.94
CA ASN A 176 7.91 15.53 -23.17
C ASN A 176 7.35 16.10 -21.85
N PRO A 177 8.21 16.56 -20.93
CA PRO A 177 7.78 17.05 -19.62
C PRO A 177 7.04 18.39 -19.69
N GLU A 178 7.35 19.26 -20.66
CA GLU A 178 6.61 20.52 -20.85
C GLU A 178 5.16 20.26 -21.27
N GLY A 179 4.93 19.27 -22.14
CA GLY A 179 3.58 18.85 -22.55
C GLY A 179 2.73 18.41 -21.36
N ILE A 180 3.31 17.61 -20.46
CA ILE A 180 2.66 17.18 -19.22
C ILE A 180 2.25 18.39 -18.37
N CYS A 181 3.18 19.32 -18.15
CA CYS A 181 2.89 20.50 -17.33
C CYS A 181 1.84 21.42 -17.95
N ASN A 182 1.89 21.65 -19.27
CA ASN A 182 0.92 22.49 -19.95
C ASN A 182 -0.49 21.90 -19.88
N TYR A 183 -0.61 20.58 -20.03
CA TYR A 183 -1.86 19.88 -19.85
C TYR A 183 -2.38 20.01 -18.40
N LEU A 184 -1.53 19.79 -17.40
CA LEU A 184 -1.91 19.89 -15.99
C LEU A 184 -2.33 21.32 -15.61
N LYS A 185 -1.62 22.35 -16.10
CA LYS A 185 -2.00 23.77 -15.91
C LYS A 185 -3.41 24.05 -16.43
N LYS A 186 -3.69 23.62 -17.67
CA LYS A 186 -5.02 23.78 -18.28
C LYS A 186 -6.11 23.10 -17.46
N ILE A 187 -5.81 21.91 -16.90
CA ILE A 187 -6.73 21.23 -16.00
C ILE A 187 -6.96 22.00 -14.71
N PHE A 188 -5.91 22.47 -14.05
CA PHE A 188 -6.06 23.21 -12.79
C PHE A 188 -6.81 24.53 -12.99
N GLU A 189 -6.54 25.25 -14.09
CA GLU A 189 -7.23 26.50 -14.42
C GLU A 189 -8.72 26.30 -14.73
N SER A 190 -9.07 25.17 -15.36
CA SER A 190 -10.46 24.82 -15.67
C SER A 190 -11.21 24.23 -14.47
N ARG A 191 -10.52 23.64 -13.49
CA ARG A 191 -11.09 23.07 -12.26
C ARG A 191 -11.22 24.10 -11.14
N LYS A 192 -11.88 25.23 -11.39
CA LYS A 192 -12.47 25.98 -10.28
C LYS A 192 -13.61 25.13 -9.72
N SER A 193 -13.52 24.74 -8.46
CA SER A 193 -14.61 24.02 -7.79
C SER A 193 -15.87 24.88 -7.87
N ASN A 194 -16.94 24.33 -8.43
CA ASN A 194 -18.25 24.96 -8.44
C ASN A 194 -19.06 24.62 -7.16
N LEU A 195 -18.46 23.89 -6.22
CA LEU A 195 -19.13 23.51 -4.99
C LEU A 195 -19.29 24.73 -4.08
N GLU A 196 -20.52 24.96 -3.62
CA GLU A 196 -20.82 25.94 -2.59
C GLU A 196 -20.37 25.45 -1.21
N VAL A 197 -20.16 26.39 -0.28
CA VAL A 197 -19.72 26.07 1.09
C VAL A 197 -20.68 25.09 1.77
N GLN A 198 -21.99 25.24 1.55
CA GLN A 198 -23.01 24.34 2.09
C GLN A 198 -22.90 22.92 1.52
N GLU A 199 -22.60 22.78 0.22
CA GLU A 199 -22.41 21.46 -0.41
C GLU A 199 -21.18 20.77 0.16
N VAL A 200 -20.08 21.50 0.34
CA VAL A 200 -18.87 20.96 0.98
C VAL A 200 -19.17 20.54 2.43
N ALA A 201 -19.89 21.36 3.20
CA ALA A 201 -20.26 21.01 4.57
C ALA A 201 -21.11 19.74 4.63
N SER A 202 -22.10 19.61 3.74
CA SER A 202 -22.95 18.41 3.65
C SER A 202 -22.15 17.16 3.27
N LEU A 203 -21.21 17.26 2.32
CA LEU A 203 -20.33 16.15 1.96
C LEU A 203 -19.44 15.71 3.14
N LEU A 204 -18.90 16.66 3.89
CA LEU A 204 -18.09 16.37 5.07
C LEU A 204 -18.91 15.71 6.19
N GLU A 205 -20.14 16.17 6.43
CA GLU A 205 -21.06 15.54 7.37
C GLU A 205 -21.40 14.10 6.93
N ASP A 206 -21.68 13.90 5.65
CA ASP A 206 -21.92 12.58 5.06
C ASP A 206 -20.71 11.64 5.15
N CYS A 207 -19.49 12.17 5.11
CA CYS A 207 -18.25 11.42 5.32
C CYS A 207 -18.03 11.04 6.80
N GLN A 208 -18.52 11.86 7.74
CA GLN A 208 -18.46 11.56 9.18
C GLN A 208 -19.50 10.50 9.58
N ASN A 209 -20.62 10.45 8.86
CA ASN A 209 -21.63 9.42 9.02
C ASN A 209 -21.09 8.08 8.48
N LEU A 210 -20.38 7.34 9.34
CA LEU A 210 -20.08 5.92 9.10
C LEU A 210 -21.36 5.13 9.18
N TRP A 211 -21.73 4.45 8.10
CA TRP A 211 -22.91 3.61 8.10
C TRP A 211 -22.43 2.27 8.67
N ILE A 212 -22.85 1.94 9.89
CA ILE A 212 -22.61 0.61 10.47
C ILE A 212 -23.55 -0.33 9.73
N GLY A 213 -23.09 -0.86 8.59
CA GLY A 213 -23.75 -1.94 7.88
C GLY A 213 -23.48 -3.26 8.58
N GLU A 214 -24.34 -4.24 8.32
CA GLU A 214 -24.10 -5.63 8.70
C GLU A 214 -22.69 -6.07 8.24
N GLU A 215 -22.05 -6.89 9.08
CA GLU A 215 -20.76 -7.51 8.73
C GLU A 215 -20.85 -8.10 7.31
N ALA A 216 -19.79 -7.88 6.53
CA ALA A 216 -19.65 -8.50 5.23
C ALA A 216 -19.98 -10.00 5.34
N SER A 217 -20.75 -10.52 4.39
CA SER A 217 -21.27 -11.89 4.40
C SER A 217 -20.14 -12.85 4.77
N LYS A 218 -20.30 -13.65 5.84
CA LYS A 218 -19.29 -14.63 6.24
C LYS A 218 -18.89 -15.45 5.02
N ILE A 219 -17.68 -15.20 4.53
CA ILE A 219 -17.13 -15.95 3.42
C ILE A 219 -16.99 -17.37 3.95
N GLY A 220 -17.65 -18.34 3.33
CA GLY A 220 -17.52 -19.76 3.70
C GLY A 220 -16.15 -20.35 3.32
N ILE A 221 -15.09 -19.54 3.34
CA ILE A 221 -13.70 -19.90 3.05
C ILE A 221 -12.90 -19.53 4.29
N ASP A 222 -12.19 -20.51 4.82
CA ASP A 222 -11.19 -20.23 5.84
C ASP A 222 -10.00 -19.51 5.19
N LEU A 223 -9.85 -18.23 5.52
CA LEU A 223 -8.74 -17.42 5.05
C LEU A 223 -7.51 -17.56 5.96
N GLY A 224 -7.67 -18.21 7.12
CA GLY A 224 -6.67 -18.33 8.18
C GLY A 224 -6.29 -17.00 8.84
N GLN A 225 -5.58 -17.09 9.97
CA GLN A 225 -4.95 -15.92 10.59
C GLN A 225 -3.67 -15.56 9.82
N ARG A 226 -3.55 -14.31 9.40
CA ARG A 226 -2.42 -13.80 8.62
C ARG A 226 -1.93 -12.50 9.22
N VAL A 227 -0.62 -12.30 9.21
CA VAL A 227 0.02 -11.10 9.73
C VAL A 227 0.61 -10.34 8.55
N TYR A 228 -0.12 -9.32 8.11
CA TYR A 228 0.32 -8.37 7.11
C TYR A 228 0.65 -7.04 7.78
N PRO A 229 1.63 -6.28 7.25
CA PRO A 229 1.84 -4.91 7.70
C PRO A 229 0.61 -4.06 7.30
N ASP A 230 0.23 -3.16 8.19
CA ASP A 230 -0.76 -2.13 7.91
C ASP A 230 -0.12 -0.91 7.23
N TYR A 231 -0.95 0.06 6.87
CA TYR A 231 -0.50 1.27 6.20
C TYR A 231 0.49 2.09 7.03
N LEU A 232 0.40 2.04 8.36
CA LEU A 232 1.29 2.79 9.24
C LEU A 232 2.67 2.13 9.25
N ALA A 233 2.74 0.80 9.32
CA ALA A 233 3.98 0.04 9.22
C ALA A 233 4.68 0.28 7.88
N ILE A 234 3.94 0.34 6.76
CA ILE A 234 4.48 0.70 5.44
C ILE A 234 4.99 2.14 5.45
N ALA A 235 4.18 3.11 5.88
CA ALA A 235 4.57 4.52 5.92
C ALA A 235 5.87 4.72 6.72
N PHE A 236 5.96 4.07 7.89
CA PHE A 236 7.12 4.16 8.78
C PHE A 236 8.32 3.47 8.17
N SER A 237 8.14 2.34 7.51
CA SER A 237 9.21 1.66 6.78
C SER A 237 9.79 2.54 5.67
N ASP A 238 8.95 3.27 4.94
CA ASP A 238 9.39 4.17 3.88
C ASP A 238 10.15 5.38 4.45
N MET A 239 9.66 5.96 5.56
CA MET A 239 10.30 7.09 6.24
C MET A 239 11.59 6.71 6.98
N ALA A 240 11.73 5.45 7.40
CA ALA A 240 12.85 5.01 8.23
C ALA A 240 14.22 5.23 7.60
N GLY A 241 14.35 5.23 6.26
CA GLY A 241 15.65 5.37 5.60
C GLY A 241 16.58 4.18 5.88
N ASP A 242 17.82 4.44 6.32
CA ASP A 242 18.80 3.41 6.68
C ASP A 242 18.45 2.66 7.97
N VAL A 243 18.79 1.37 8.05
CA VAL A 243 18.58 0.48 9.20
C VAL A 243 19.84 -0.34 9.51
N SER A 244 21.00 0.30 9.39
CA SER A 244 22.29 -0.29 9.77
C SER A 244 22.39 -0.46 11.28
N ASP A 245 23.27 -1.38 11.72
CA ASP A 245 23.51 -1.58 13.15
C ASP A 245 24.14 -0.34 13.80
N GLU A 246 24.95 0.41 13.05
CA GLU A 246 25.51 1.69 13.46
C GLU A 246 24.41 2.68 13.82
N ARG A 247 23.48 2.94 12.90
CA ARG A 247 22.38 3.89 13.13
C ARG A 247 21.45 3.45 14.27
N ILE A 248 21.15 2.16 14.36
CA ILE A 248 20.33 1.62 15.47
C ILE A 248 21.04 1.86 16.80
N ASN A 249 22.34 1.62 16.88
CA ASN A 249 23.12 1.83 18.10
C ASN A 249 23.22 3.31 18.47
N GLU A 250 23.39 4.20 17.50
CA GLU A 250 23.38 5.66 17.71
C GLU A 250 22.04 6.14 18.26
N ALA A 251 20.91 5.71 17.67
CA ALA A 251 19.59 6.04 18.18
C ALA A 251 19.41 5.51 19.61
N MET A 252 19.75 4.25 19.86
CA MET A 252 19.65 3.68 21.21
C MET A 252 20.56 4.36 22.25
N ALA A 253 21.65 5.01 21.83
CA ALA A 253 22.54 5.73 22.72
C ALA A 253 21.99 7.11 23.14
N ARG A 254 21.26 7.80 22.24
CA ARG A 254 20.74 9.16 22.49
C ARG A 254 19.64 9.21 23.55
N ARG A 255 18.71 8.25 23.54
CA ARG A 255 17.60 8.12 24.51
C ARG A 255 16.74 9.40 24.63
N ASP A 256 16.52 10.10 23.52
CA ASP A 256 15.61 11.24 23.41
C ASP A 256 14.36 10.87 22.58
N ASP A 257 13.36 11.75 22.59
CA ASP A 257 12.07 11.52 21.91
C ASP A 257 12.23 11.32 20.39
N GLU A 258 13.26 11.95 19.80
CA GLU A 258 13.57 11.81 18.38
C GLU A 258 14.15 10.43 18.10
N ALA A 259 15.06 9.95 18.95
CA ALA A 259 15.62 8.60 18.85
C ALA A 259 14.57 7.51 19.04
N GLU A 260 13.61 7.70 19.95
CA GLU A 260 12.49 6.75 20.11
C GLU A 260 11.64 6.69 18.83
N PHE A 261 11.37 7.84 18.21
CA PHE A 261 10.66 7.89 16.92
C PHE A 261 11.46 7.26 15.76
N GLU A 262 12.77 7.54 15.67
CA GLU A 262 13.62 6.90 14.68
C GLU A 262 13.64 5.38 14.85
N LEU A 263 13.72 4.89 16.09
CA LEU A 263 13.65 3.46 16.41
C LEU A 263 12.29 2.86 16.08
N GLU A 264 11.18 3.57 16.31
CA GLU A 264 9.84 3.16 15.89
C GLU A 264 9.80 2.88 14.39
N MET A 265 10.28 3.82 13.58
CA MET A 265 10.32 3.68 12.12
C MET A 265 11.25 2.55 11.67
N MET A 266 12.48 2.51 12.20
CA MET A 266 13.44 1.46 11.90
C MET A 266 12.90 0.08 12.28
N PHE A 267 12.22 -0.03 13.42
CA PHE A 267 11.65 -1.29 13.88
C PHE A 267 10.56 -1.81 12.93
N LYS A 268 9.62 -0.96 12.49
CA LYS A 268 8.62 -1.34 11.48
C LYS A 268 9.27 -1.81 10.17
N LYS A 269 10.32 -1.13 9.70
CA LYS A 269 11.07 -1.55 8.52
C LYS A 269 11.73 -2.91 8.70
N LEU A 270 12.36 -3.15 9.85
CA LEU A 270 13.00 -4.42 10.17
C LEU A 270 12.00 -5.55 10.24
N GLN A 271 10.81 -5.34 10.81
CA GLN A 271 9.74 -6.35 10.86
C GLN A 271 9.36 -6.85 9.46
N ILE A 272 9.32 -5.93 8.49
CA ILE A 272 8.97 -6.24 7.09
C ILE A 272 10.13 -6.89 6.34
N GLN A 273 11.35 -6.34 6.48
CA GLN A 273 12.46 -6.66 5.57
C GLN A 273 13.54 -7.57 6.18
N LYS A 274 13.71 -7.53 7.51
CA LYS A 274 14.79 -8.23 8.23
C LYS A 274 14.29 -8.78 9.58
N PRO A 275 13.38 -9.77 9.60
CA PRO A 275 12.74 -10.27 10.82
C PRO A 275 13.72 -10.68 11.93
N ASN A 276 14.85 -11.30 11.57
CA ASN A 276 15.88 -11.66 12.55
C ASN A 276 16.47 -10.43 13.26
N LYS A 277 16.68 -9.32 12.54
CA LYS A 277 17.15 -8.06 13.16
C LYS A 277 16.05 -7.39 13.97
N ALA A 278 14.79 -7.48 13.53
CA ALA A 278 13.65 -7.01 14.31
C ALA A 278 13.58 -7.74 15.65
N PHE A 279 13.74 -9.06 15.64
CA PHE A 279 13.77 -9.89 16.85
C PHE A 279 14.89 -9.49 17.81
N GLU A 280 16.12 -9.31 17.32
CA GLU A 280 17.24 -8.84 18.15
C GLU A 280 16.99 -7.43 18.73
N LEU A 281 16.42 -6.52 17.93
CA LEU A 281 16.06 -5.19 18.43
C LEU A 281 14.95 -5.26 19.48
N SER A 282 13.93 -6.12 19.30
CA SER A 282 12.89 -6.34 20.30
C SER A 282 13.47 -6.79 21.65
N LYS A 283 14.42 -7.74 21.64
CA LYS A 283 15.12 -8.17 22.87
C LYS A 283 15.84 -7.01 23.56
N ARG A 284 16.44 -6.09 22.81
CA ARG A 284 17.11 -4.92 23.37
C ARG A 284 16.11 -3.92 23.96
N ILE A 285 14.98 -3.68 23.27
CA ILE A 285 13.92 -2.75 23.70
C ILE A 285 13.31 -3.21 25.03
N ILE A 286 12.89 -4.48 25.14
CA ILE A 286 12.19 -4.97 26.34
C ILE A 286 13.07 -5.03 27.60
N ASN A 287 14.40 -5.09 27.43
CA ASN A 287 15.36 -5.10 28.53
C ASN A 287 15.82 -3.69 28.95
N ASP A 288 15.29 -2.63 28.33
CA ASP A 288 15.64 -1.25 28.64
C ASP A 288 14.38 -0.40 28.81
N SER A 289 14.08 -0.05 30.07
CA SER A 289 12.86 0.67 30.46
C SER A 289 12.72 2.07 29.88
N ASN A 290 13.75 2.59 29.19
CA ASN A 290 13.69 3.91 28.55
C ASN A 290 12.89 3.90 27.24
N TRP A 291 12.55 2.73 26.69
CA TRP A 291 11.81 2.60 25.42
C TRP A 291 10.33 2.30 25.63
N ALA A 292 9.69 2.99 26.58
CA ALA A 292 8.35 2.68 27.03
C ALA A 292 7.31 2.67 25.90
N MET A 293 7.42 3.55 24.89
CA MET A 293 6.47 3.60 23.77
C MET A 293 6.67 2.44 22.80
N LEU A 294 7.88 1.87 22.73
CA LEU A 294 8.21 0.74 21.88
C LEU A 294 7.98 -0.62 22.55
N LEU A 295 7.79 -0.66 23.88
CA LEU A 295 7.59 -1.90 24.62
C LEU A 295 6.37 -2.67 24.13
N GLU A 296 5.21 -2.01 24.01
CA GLU A 296 3.98 -2.66 23.55
C GLU A 296 4.17 -3.24 22.14
N ASP A 297 4.76 -2.45 21.24
CA ASP A 297 5.02 -2.86 19.87
C ASP A 297 6.02 -4.03 19.77
N ALA A 298 7.06 -4.02 20.61
CA ALA A 298 8.02 -5.10 20.68
C ALA A 298 7.38 -6.40 21.19
N PHE A 299 6.57 -6.33 22.26
CA PHE A 299 5.87 -7.50 22.78
C PHE A 299 4.82 -8.03 21.80
N ARG A 300 4.06 -7.14 21.15
CA ARG A 300 3.10 -7.52 20.13
C ARG A 300 3.79 -8.25 18.99
N TYR A 301 4.93 -7.75 18.51
CA TYR A 301 5.72 -8.44 17.49
C TYR A 301 6.22 -9.81 17.95
N LEU A 302 6.84 -9.88 19.13
CA LEU A 302 7.33 -11.14 19.70
C LEU A 302 6.20 -12.18 19.81
N SER A 303 4.99 -11.77 20.21
CA SER A 303 3.83 -12.68 20.31
C SER A 303 3.38 -13.30 18.97
N THR A 304 3.82 -12.75 17.84
CA THR A 304 3.55 -13.33 16.51
C THR A 304 4.55 -14.40 16.10
N LEU A 305 5.65 -14.57 16.86
CA LEU A 305 6.70 -15.51 16.55
C LEU A 305 6.49 -16.81 17.34
N ASP A 306 6.39 -17.91 16.62
CA ASP A 306 6.33 -19.26 17.19
C ASP A 306 7.77 -19.73 17.48
N SER A 307 8.25 -19.46 18.71
CA SER A 307 9.62 -19.78 19.13
C SER A 307 9.70 -20.03 20.63
N SER A 308 10.38 -21.11 21.03
CA SER A 308 10.66 -21.40 22.45
C SER A 308 11.48 -20.30 23.12
N GLU A 309 12.33 -19.58 22.37
CA GLU A 309 13.10 -18.44 22.91
C GLU A 309 12.17 -17.29 23.32
N VAL A 310 11.08 -17.08 22.58
CA VAL A 310 10.06 -16.07 22.89
C VAL A 310 9.26 -16.50 24.12
N GLU A 311 8.87 -17.77 24.22
CA GLU A 311 8.18 -18.32 25.39
C GLU A 311 9.02 -18.13 26.67
N ASP A 312 10.31 -18.51 26.63
CA ASP A 312 11.24 -18.33 27.73
C ASP A 312 11.38 -16.86 28.14
N LEU A 313 11.33 -15.96 27.17
CA LEU A 313 11.43 -14.53 27.39
C LEU A 313 10.17 -13.97 28.07
N PHE A 314 8.98 -14.40 27.65
CA PHE A 314 7.72 -14.03 28.31
C PHE A 314 7.59 -14.60 29.73
N ILE A 315 8.14 -15.79 30.00
CA ILE A 315 8.12 -16.38 31.34
C ILE A 315 9.02 -15.60 32.32
N LYS A 316 10.12 -15.02 31.82
CA LYS A 316 11.12 -14.31 32.64
C LYS A 316 10.78 -12.86 32.95
N TYR A 317 9.89 -12.25 32.16
CA TYR A 317 9.45 -10.86 32.32
C TYR A 317 8.34 -10.75 33.37
#